data_AF-W2CGH1-F1
#
_entry.id   AF-W2CGH1-F1
#
_cell.length_a   1.000
_cell.length_b   1.000
_cell.length_c   1.000
_cell.angle_alpha   90.00
_cell.angle_beta   90.00
_cell.angle_gamma   90.00
#
_symmetry.space_group_name_H-M   'P 1'
#
loop_
_entity.id
_entity.type
_entity.pdbx_description
1 polymer ?
#
loop_
_entity_poly.entity_id
_entity_poly.type
_entity_poly.pdbx_seq_one_letter_code
_entity_poly.pdbx_strand_id
1 'polypeptide(L)'
;DTAAIFSAEGEARNALLLLFVKDIAVWHFVNLGNACIDMELREKRYDSAIAWLRLVQKGDLSPDLPQRTAEPGNESPIGKIHFGSNPKRGQHY
;
A
#
# COMPACT_ATOMS: atom_id res chain seq x y z
N ASP A 1 0.56 4.01 -6.16
CA ASP A 1 -0.69 4.44 -6.81
C ASP A 1 -1.80 3.48 -6.39
N THR A 2 -2.84 3.94 -5.69
CA THR A 2 -3.91 3.05 -5.20
C THR A 2 -4.76 2.47 -6.32
N ALA A 3 -5.05 3.25 -7.37
CA ALA A 3 -5.83 2.78 -8.51
C ALA A 3 -5.05 1.72 -9.29
N ALA A 4 -3.74 1.93 -9.51
CA ALA A 4 -2.89 0.91 -10.16
C ALA A 4 -2.78 -0.37 -9.33
N ILE A 5 -2.68 -0.26 -8.00
CA ILE A 5 -2.61 -1.42 -7.10
C ILE A 5 -3.88 -2.27 -7.21
N PHE A 6 -5.06 -1.65 -7.10
CA PHE A 6 -6.32 -2.39 -7.05
C PHE A 6 -6.90 -2.76 -8.42
N SER A 7 -6.36 -2.19 -9.50
CA SER A 7 -6.68 -2.60 -10.89
C SER A 7 -5.81 -3.74 -11.41
N ALA A 8 -4.75 -4.14 -10.69
CA ALA A 8 -3.91 -5.25 -11.10
C ALA A 8 -4.68 -6.59 -11.09
N GLU A 9 -4.45 -7.42 -12.11
CA GLU A 9 -5.11 -8.71 -12.29
C GLU A 9 -4.11 -9.87 -12.39
N GLY A 10 -4.59 -11.10 -12.18
CA GLY A 10 -3.77 -12.31 -12.32
C GLY A 10 -2.53 -12.30 -11.43
N GLU A 11 -1.38 -12.55 -12.06
CA GLU A 11 -0.03 -12.59 -11.47
C GLU A 11 0.56 -11.19 -11.19
N ALA A 12 -0.04 -10.12 -11.72
CA ALA A 12 0.41 -8.75 -11.46
C ALA A 12 0.00 -8.25 -10.06
N ARG A 13 -0.85 -9.01 -9.35
CA ARG A 13 -1.30 -8.64 -8.00
C ARG A 13 -0.23 -8.92 -6.98
N ASN A 14 0.00 -7.95 -6.09
CA ASN A 14 0.89 -8.15 -4.96
C ASN A 14 0.33 -9.24 -4.01
N ALA A 15 1.02 -10.37 -3.92
CA ALA A 15 0.57 -11.54 -3.17
C ALA A 15 0.41 -11.25 -1.66
N LEU A 16 1.30 -10.43 -1.09
CA LEU A 16 1.26 -10.07 0.32
C LEU A 16 0.04 -9.19 0.62
N LEU A 17 -0.22 -8.19 -0.22
CA LEU A 17 -1.39 -7.33 -0.11
C LEU A 17 -2.69 -8.14 -0.23
N LEU A 18 -2.74 -9.09 -1.18
CA LEU A 18 -3.89 -9.98 -1.33
C LEU A 18 -4.15 -10.82 -0.08
N LEU A 19 -3.10 -11.34 0.57
CA LEU A 19 -3.24 -12.08 1.82
C LEU A 19 -3.88 -11.21 2.91
N PHE A 20 -3.37 -9.99 3.11
CA PHE A 20 -3.90 -9.08 4.11
C PHE A 20 -5.34 -8.65 3.84
N VAL A 21 -5.70 -8.36 2.59
CA VAL A 21 -7.09 -8.04 2.22
C VAL A 21 -8.02 -9.21 2.52
N LYS A 22 -7.58 -10.45 2.26
CA LYS A 22 -8.36 -11.65 2.60
C LYS A 22 -8.52 -11.83 4.10
N ASP A 23 -7.46 -11.62 4.89
CA ASP A 23 -7.55 -11.74 6.35
C ASP A 23 -8.50 -10.69 6.95
N ILE A 24 -8.48 -9.45 6.44
CA ILE A 24 -9.43 -8.40 6.83
C ILE A 24 -10.87 -8.77 6.46
N ALA A 25 -11.09 -9.28 5.25
CA ALA A 25 -12.41 -9.71 4.81
C ALA A 25 -12.94 -10.88 5.66
N VAL A 26 -12.10 -11.88 5.94
CA VAL A 26 -12.49 -13.03 6.77
C VAL A 26 -12.83 -12.58 8.20
N TRP A 27 -12.06 -11.65 8.78
CA TRP A 27 -12.38 -11.09 10.09
C TRP A 27 -13.77 -10.42 10.11
N HIS A 28 -14.14 -9.69 9.05
CA HIS A 28 -15.46 -9.08 8.93
C HIS A 28 -16.59 -10.12 8.90
N PHE A 29 -16.38 -11.25 8.23
CA PHE A 29 -17.38 -12.32 8.10
C PHE A 29 -17.33 -13.36 9.22
N VAL A 30 -16.37 -13.28 10.15
CA VAL A 30 -16.16 -14.30 11.20
C VAL A 30 -17.41 -14.48 12.07
N ASN A 31 -18.20 -13.42 12.23
CA ASN A 31 -19.46 -13.42 12.98
C ASN A 31 -20.55 -14.34 12.40
N LEU A 32 -20.45 -14.69 11.12
CA LEU A 32 -21.36 -15.63 10.46
C LEU A 32 -20.92 -17.09 10.61
N GLY A 33 -19.73 -17.31 11.16
CA GLY A 33 -19.10 -18.61 11.22
C GLY A 33 -19.50 -19.45 12.44
N ASN A 34 -19.25 -20.75 12.33
CA ASN A 34 -19.54 -21.72 13.40
C ASN A 34 -18.53 -21.62 14.54
N ALA A 35 -18.89 -22.11 15.73
CA ALA A 35 -18.05 -22.09 16.95
C ALA A 35 -16.70 -22.84 16.84
N CYS A 36 -16.43 -23.53 15.73
CA CYS A 36 -15.16 -24.21 15.47
C CYS A 36 -14.11 -23.29 14.81
N ILE A 37 -14.44 -22.03 14.54
CA ILE A 37 -13.46 -21.07 14.05
C ILE A 37 -12.53 -20.66 15.19
N ASP A 38 -11.23 -20.82 14.97
CA ASP A 38 -10.19 -20.27 15.83
C ASP A 38 -10.20 -18.73 15.74
N MET A 39 -10.94 -18.10 16.66
CA MET A 39 -11.12 -16.65 16.69
C MET A 39 -9.82 -15.91 17.03
N GLU A 40 -8.98 -16.49 17.90
CA GLU A 40 -7.71 -15.89 18.31
C GLU A 40 -6.73 -15.84 17.13
N LEU A 41 -6.67 -16.90 16.31
CA LEU A 41 -5.86 -16.88 15.09
C LEU A 41 -6.35 -15.82 14.10
N ARG A 42 -7.67 -15.64 13.96
CA ARG A 42 -8.25 -14.65 13.05
C ARG A 42 -7.98 -13.23 13.50
N GLU A 43 -8.08 -12.96 14.80
CA GLU A 43 -7.74 -11.68 15.40
C GLU A 43 -6.26 -11.34 15.18
N LYS A 44 -5.34 -12.26 15.49
CA LYS A 44 -3.89 -12.06 15.27
C LYS A 44 -3.54 -11.74 13.82
N ARG A 45 -4.20 -12.40 12.86
CA ARG A 45 -4.00 -12.13 11.43
C ARG A 45 -4.52 -10.76 11.02
N TYR A 46 -5.69 -10.38 11.51
CA TYR A 46 -6.24 -9.05 11.30
C TYR A 46 -5.30 -7.96 11.84
N ASP A 47 -4.86 -8.10 13.09
CA ASP A 47 -3.95 -7.13 13.73
C ASP A 47 -2.63 -7.01 12.97
N SER A 48 -2.07 -8.14 12.53
CA SER A 48 -0.85 -8.17 11.71
C SER A 48 -1.04 -7.43 10.37
N ALA A 49 -2.17 -7.64 9.70
CA ALA A 49 -2.52 -6.97 8.45
C ALA A 49 -2.63 -5.45 8.65
N ILE A 50 -3.34 -5.02 9.69
CA ILE A 50 -3.49 -3.59 10.02
C ILE A 50 -2.16 -2.95 10.41
N ALA A 51 -1.34 -3.62 11.22
CA ALA A 51 -0.02 -3.13 11.61
C ALA A 51 0.88 -2.93 10.38
N TRP A 52 0.88 -3.89 9.46
CA TRP A 52 1.63 -3.78 8.21
C TRP A 52 1.17 -2.59 7.37
N LEU A 53 -0.16 -2.43 7.17
CA LEU A 53 -0.70 -1.30 6.41
C LEU A 53 -0.35 0.06 7.02
N ARG A 54 -0.32 0.17 8.35
CA ARG A 54 0.14 1.38 9.05
C ARG A 54 1.62 1.69 8.81
N LEU A 55 2.49 0.67 8.82
CA LEU A 55 3.91 0.84 8.53
C LEU A 55 4.15 1.30 7.09
N VAL A 56 3.39 0.74 6.14
CA VAL A 56 3.44 1.14 4.73
C VAL A 56 2.93 2.57 4.54
N GLN A 57 1.82 2.94 5.17
CA GLN A 57 1.30 4.32 5.13
C GLN A 57 2.30 5.32 5.69
N LYS A 58 2.93 4.99 6.83
CA LYS A 58 3.98 5.82 7.43
C LYS A 58 5.22 5.90 6.54
N GLY A 59 5.41 4.95 5.62
CA GLY A 59 6.59 4.82 4.77
C GLY A 59 7.82 4.35 5.55
N ASP A 60 7.61 3.59 6.63
CA ASP A 60 8.68 2.92 7.37
C ASP A 60 9.00 1.54 6.75
N LEU A 61 8.03 0.98 6.03
CA LEU A 61 8.17 -0.24 5.24
C LEU A 61 7.91 0.12 3.77
N SER A 62 8.84 -0.22 2.88
CA SER A 62 8.75 0.05 1.44
C SER A 62 8.51 -1.26 0.69
N PRO A 63 7.24 -1.68 0.51
CA PRO A 63 6.91 -2.88 -0.25
C PRO A 63 7.06 -2.64 -1.75
N ASP A 64 7.13 -3.72 -2.52
CA ASP A 64 7.10 -3.68 -4.00
C ASP A 64 5.66 -3.40 -4.49
N LEU A 65 5.24 -2.16 -4.31
CA LEU A 65 3.96 -1.62 -4.78
C LEU A 65 4.26 -0.50 -5.78
N PRO A 66 3.46 -0.35 -6.84
CA PRO A 66 3.67 0.71 -7.81
C PRO A 66 3.64 2.08 -7.11
N GLN A 67 4.65 2.89 -7.41
CA GLN A 67 4.76 4.24 -6.87
C GLN A 67 3.56 5.08 -7.32
N ARG A 68 3.20 6.10 -6.54
CA ARG A 68 2.18 7.04 -6.98
C ARG A 68 2.77 7.88 -8.11
N THR A 69 2.10 7.92 -9.26
CA THR A 69 2.44 8.83 -10.37
C THR A 69 1.91 10.23 -10.07
N ALA A 70 2.65 11.25 -10.51
CA ALA A 70 2.21 12.64 -10.40
C ALA A 70 0.97 12.86 -11.28
N GLU A 71 -0.04 13.55 -10.74
CA GLU A 71 -1.21 13.97 -11.51
C GLU A 71 -0.74 14.89 -12.65
N PRO A 72 -1.30 14.79 -13.87
CA PRO A 72 -0.95 15.68 -14.96
C PRO A 72 -1.26 17.14 -14.56
N GLY A 73 -0.22 17.97 -14.46
CA GLY A 73 -0.32 19.37 -14.01
C GLY A 73 0.04 19.62 -12.54
N ASN A 74 0.39 18.58 -11.77
CA ASN A 74 0.90 18.73 -10.41
C ASN A 74 2.32 18.17 -10.32
N GLU A 75 3.31 19.05 -10.44
CA GLU A 75 4.74 18.73 -10.32
C GLU A 75 5.18 18.50 -8.87
N SER A 76 4.22 18.41 -7.93
CA SER A 76 4.54 18.14 -6.53
C SER A 76 5.28 16.81 -6.41
N PRO A 77 6.51 16.82 -5.87
CA PRO A 77 7.31 15.62 -5.83
C PRO A 77 6.68 14.58 -4.89
N ILE A 78 6.56 13.36 -5.39
CA ILE A 78 5.96 12.24 -4.65
C ILE A 78 7.08 11.48 -3.94
N GLY A 79 7.02 11.43 -2.60
CA GLY A 79 7.94 10.65 -1.76
C GLY A 79 8.57 11.45 -0.63
N LYS A 80 9.24 10.75 0.31
CA LYS A 80 9.92 11.36 1.47
C LYS A 80 11.27 12.01 1.13
N ILE A 81 11.89 11.62 0.01
CA ILE A 81 13.23 12.08 -0.38
C ILE A 81 13.11 12.83 -1.71
N HIS A 82 13.67 14.03 -1.75
CA HIS A 82 13.69 14.89 -2.94
C HIS A 82 15.15 15.05 -3.42
N PHE A 83 15.37 14.90 -4.72
CA PHE A 83 16.63 15.19 -5.38
C PHE A 83 16.38 16.20 -6.50
N GLY A 84 17.16 17.28 -6.53
CA GLY A 84 17.08 18.32 -7.55
C GLY A 84 18.31 19.21 -7.50
N SER A 85 18.65 19.81 -8.65
CA SER A 85 19.70 20.81 -8.78
C SER A 85 19.13 22.07 -9.42
N ASN A 86 19.73 23.23 -9.14
CA ASN A 86 19.32 24.47 -9.79
C ASN A 86 19.50 24.35 -11.32
N PRO A 87 18.51 24.71 -12.15
CA PRO A 87 18.66 24.74 -13.60
C PRO A 87 19.83 25.65 -14.02
N LYS A 88 20.47 25.33 -15.14
CA LYS A 88 21.64 26.07 -15.64
C LYS A 88 21.28 27.53 -15.90
N ARG A 89 21.94 28.45 -15.20
CA ARG A 89 21.77 29.92 -15.37
C ARG A 89 22.23 30.34 -16.77
N GLY A 90 21.30 30.75 -17.64
CA GLY A 90 21.63 31.40 -18.91
C GLY A 90 22.09 32.84 -18.68
N GLN A 91 23.29 33.21 -19.14
CA GLN A 91 23.67 34.62 -19.28
C GLN A 91 23.32 35.05 -20.70
N HIS A 92 22.57 36.14 -20.86
CA HIS A 92 22.51 36.87 -22.12
C HIS A 92 23.59 37.96 -22.06
N TYR A 93 24.53 37.93 -23.01
CA TYR A 93 25.53 38.97 -23.25
C TYR A 93 25.01 39.96 -24.29
#